data_AF-A0A3D1PP91-F1
#
_entry.id   AF-A0A3D1PP91-F1
#
_cell.length_a   1.000
_cell.length_b   1.000
_cell.length_c   1.000
_cell.angle_alpha   90.00
_cell.angle_beta   90.00
_cell.angle_gamma   90.00
#
_symmetry.space_group_name_H-M   'P 1'
#
loop_
_entity.id
_entity.type
_entity.pdbx_description
1 polymer ?
#
loop_
_entity_poly.entity_id
_entity_poly.type
_entity_poly.pdbx_seq_one_letter_code
_entity_poly.pdbx_strand_id
1 'polypeptide(L)'
;MENFAEYILNEEDLMQKMEITYYLSRKKRILFDKSIIFKTEIARAFLNYAKLDVDKNLVLTACLLCNCKKVENAQNIESVHTYAKRGAEYLATLGFEKNFCNICEQVNRYSYSNPRSREGDILELVDEYGGLLLDRPERSGFKPDEALVLLEYRNLKDYYNQYLEEFKSFVNFMEEINVSELVNMTALKRLVKIYNETEDVVKFMKEVGYTYQPKLDKLMEKHMAEVTKEMFKKVDDPNRPLFSQETTRKIMNHIREESMAEVEVKEK
;
A
#
# COMPACT_ATOMS: atom_id res chain seq x y z
N MET A 1 -2.19 -12.78 29.02
CA MET A 1 -0.89 -12.14 28.73
C MET A 1 -0.91 -11.97 27.23
N GLU A 2 -0.97 -10.73 26.76
CA GLU A 2 -1.06 -10.44 25.32
C GLU A 2 0.14 -11.08 24.61
N ASN A 3 -0.12 -11.90 23.60
CA ASN A 3 0.95 -12.49 22.81
C ASN A 3 1.46 -11.47 21.76
N PHE A 4 2.63 -11.69 21.15
CA PHE A 4 3.22 -10.71 20.23
C PHE A 4 2.28 -10.35 19.06
N ALA A 5 1.54 -11.32 18.53
CA ALA A 5 0.64 -11.10 17.41
C ALA A 5 -0.53 -10.19 17.79
N GLU A 6 -1.15 -10.42 18.95
CA GLU A 6 -2.19 -9.53 19.49
C GLU A 6 -1.64 -8.11 19.68
N TYR A 7 -0.46 -7.98 20.29
CA TYR A 7 0.16 -6.68 20.57
C TYR A 7 0.38 -5.84 19.30
N ILE A 8 0.98 -6.40 18.25
CA ILE A 8 1.22 -5.63 17.03
C ILE A 8 -0.05 -5.42 16.21
N LEU A 9 -1.03 -6.34 16.26
CA LEU A 9 -2.32 -6.16 15.58
C LEU A 9 -3.19 -5.11 16.28
N ASN A 10 -3.08 -4.92 17.60
CA ASN A 10 -3.84 -3.91 18.33
C ASN A 10 -3.24 -2.50 18.26
N GLU A 11 -1.96 -2.36 17.93
CA GLU A 11 -1.36 -1.05 17.64
C GLU A 11 -1.98 -0.48 16.36
N GLU A 12 -2.39 0.79 16.32
CA GLU A 12 -2.94 1.43 15.11
C GLU A 12 -1.97 2.43 14.49
N ASP A 13 -1.05 2.98 15.30
CA ASP A 13 -0.04 3.90 14.82
C ASP A 13 1.00 3.15 13.98
N LEU A 14 1.09 3.54 12.70
CA LEU A 14 1.98 2.87 11.76
C LEU A 14 3.45 3.03 12.14
N MET A 15 3.85 4.17 12.71
CA MET A 15 5.23 4.38 13.13
C MET A 15 5.59 3.46 14.29
N GLN A 16 4.70 3.31 15.26
CA GLN A 16 4.87 2.36 16.35
C GLN A 16 4.94 0.92 15.82
N LYS A 17 4.12 0.53 14.85
CA LYS A 17 4.25 -0.79 14.18
C LYS A 17 5.61 -0.99 13.51
N MET A 18 6.10 0.03 12.81
CA MET A 18 7.41 -0.03 12.17
C MET A 18 8.52 -0.17 13.22
N GLU A 19 8.44 0.54 14.34
CA GLU A 19 9.38 0.38 15.47
C GLU A 19 9.32 -1.02 16.07
N ILE A 20 8.12 -1.54 16.35
CA ILE A 20 7.93 -2.91 16.88
C ILE A 20 8.56 -3.94 15.92
N THR A 21 8.30 -3.80 14.62
CA THR A 21 8.84 -4.70 13.59
C THR A 21 10.36 -4.58 13.47
N TYR A 22 10.91 -3.37 13.57
CA TYR A 22 12.35 -3.13 13.62
C TYR A 22 12.99 -3.85 14.81
N TYR A 23 12.43 -3.74 16.02
CA TYR A 23 12.97 -4.47 17.18
C TYR A 23 12.83 -5.99 17.04
N LEU A 24 11.73 -6.46 16.44
CA LEU A 24 11.54 -7.89 16.13
C LEU A 24 12.63 -8.39 15.19
N SER A 25 12.96 -7.65 14.12
CA SER A 25 13.96 -8.06 13.13
C SER A 25 15.34 -8.27 13.75
N ARG A 26 15.73 -7.40 14.68
CA ARG A 26 16.99 -7.50 15.44
C ARG A 26 17.04 -8.72 16.35
N LYS A 27 15.91 -9.14 16.91
CA LYS A 27 15.83 -10.30 17.83
C LYS A 27 15.64 -11.64 17.11
N LYS A 28 14.90 -11.64 16.01
CA LYS A 28 14.38 -12.87 15.38
C LYS A 28 14.91 -13.16 13.99
N ARG A 29 15.80 -12.30 13.46
CA ARG A 29 16.38 -12.44 12.10
C ARG A 29 15.28 -12.60 11.05
N ILE A 30 14.35 -11.66 11.05
CA ILE A 30 13.38 -11.49 9.95
C ILE A 30 13.83 -10.34 9.05
N LEU A 31 13.44 -10.38 7.78
CA LEU A 31 13.67 -9.27 6.87
C LEU A 31 12.84 -8.06 7.31
N PHE A 32 13.52 -6.95 7.54
CA PHE A 32 12.91 -5.63 7.72
C PHE A 32 13.93 -4.57 7.31
N ASP A 33 13.72 -4.00 6.13
CA ASP A 33 14.63 -3.04 5.49
C ASP A 33 13.84 -1.80 5.01
N LYS A 34 14.53 -0.90 4.31
CA LYS A 34 13.87 0.27 3.71
C LYS A 34 12.79 -0.13 2.70
N SER A 35 12.93 -1.26 2.00
CA SER A 35 12.00 -1.67 0.95
C SER A 35 10.64 -2.07 1.55
N ILE A 36 10.65 -2.69 2.74
CA ILE A 36 9.43 -3.01 3.48
C ILE A 36 8.70 -1.71 3.89
N ILE A 37 9.41 -0.75 4.47
CA ILE A 37 8.82 0.56 4.85
C ILE A 37 8.26 1.28 3.62
N PHE A 38 9.02 1.29 2.52
CA PHE A 38 8.63 1.93 1.26
C PHE A 38 7.32 1.36 0.71
N LYS A 39 7.21 0.02 0.65
CA LYS A 39 6.00 -0.67 0.17
C LYS A 39 4.82 -0.45 1.11
N THR A 40 5.04 -0.49 2.42
CA THR A 40 4.00 -0.22 3.41
C THR A 40 3.45 1.20 3.29
N GLU A 41 4.28 2.19 3.00
CA GLU A 41 3.82 3.58 2.77
C GLU A 41 2.96 3.70 1.50
N ILE A 42 3.32 3.01 0.42
CA ILE A 42 2.47 2.95 -0.78
C ILE A 42 1.13 2.29 -0.45
N ALA A 43 1.12 1.22 0.35
CA ALA A 43 -0.10 0.53 0.77
C ALA A 43 -1.01 1.46 1.59
N ARG A 44 -0.42 2.21 2.53
CA ARG A 44 -1.12 3.19 3.37
C ARG A 44 -1.76 4.28 2.52
N ALA A 45 -1.01 4.87 1.59
CA ALA A 45 -1.50 5.91 0.70
C ALA A 45 -2.62 5.36 -0.22
N PHE A 46 -2.47 4.15 -0.74
CA PHE A 46 -3.49 3.50 -1.56
C PHE A 46 -4.79 3.28 -0.79
N LEU A 47 -4.72 2.74 0.43
CA LEU A 47 -5.89 2.50 1.28
C LEU A 47 -6.60 3.80 1.66
N ASN A 48 -5.86 4.89 1.90
CA ASN A 48 -6.43 6.21 2.14
C ASN A 48 -7.15 6.78 0.90
N TYR A 49 -6.60 6.54 -0.29
CA TYR A 49 -7.19 6.99 -1.55
C TYR A 49 -8.45 6.19 -1.91
N ALA A 50 -8.35 4.86 -1.92
CA ALA A 50 -9.36 4.00 -2.50
C ALA A 50 -10.52 3.65 -1.54
N LYS A 51 -10.35 3.87 -0.23
CA LYS A 51 -11.36 3.60 0.82
C LYS A 51 -11.99 2.20 0.66
N LEU A 52 -11.14 1.20 0.45
CA LEU A 52 -11.56 -0.18 0.22
C LEU A 52 -12.19 -0.78 1.49
N ASP A 53 -13.18 -1.66 1.31
CA ASP A 53 -13.79 -2.45 2.39
C ASP A 53 -12.85 -3.60 2.84
N VAL A 54 -11.76 -3.22 3.50
CA VAL A 54 -10.75 -4.10 4.10
C VAL A 54 -10.25 -3.51 5.41
N ASP A 55 -9.76 -4.35 6.30
CA ASP A 55 -9.11 -3.87 7.52
C ASP A 55 -7.73 -3.28 7.19
N LYS A 56 -7.65 -1.94 7.14
CA LYS A 56 -6.42 -1.20 6.87
C LYS A 56 -5.30 -1.57 7.85
N ASN A 57 -5.61 -1.72 9.12
CA ASN A 57 -4.63 -2.01 10.16
C ASN A 57 -4.04 -3.42 9.99
N LEU A 58 -4.89 -4.40 9.66
CA LEU A 58 -4.49 -5.75 9.28
C LEU A 58 -3.57 -5.74 8.05
N VAL A 59 -3.95 -5.03 6.98
CA VAL A 59 -3.18 -4.96 5.72
C VAL A 59 -1.81 -4.34 5.94
N LEU A 60 -1.72 -3.24 6.70
CA LEU A 60 -0.44 -2.58 6.98
C LEU A 60 0.47 -3.46 7.85
N THR A 61 -0.11 -4.17 8.82
CA THR A 61 0.65 -5.15 9.62
C THR A 61 1.16 -6.30 8.75
N ALA A 62 0.34 -6.79 7.81
CA ALA A 62 0.75 -7.81 6.85
C ALA A 62 1.85 -7.30 5.89
N CYS A 63 1.81 -6.04 5.43
CA CYS A 63 2.86 -5.45 4.59
C CYS A 63 4.23 -5.45 5.29
N LEU A 64 4.25 -5.18 6.60
CA LEU A 64 5.47 -5.19 7.42
C LEU A 64 6.05 -6.60 7.61
N LEU A 65 5.23 -7.66 7.53
CA LEU A 65 5.60 -9.00 7.99
C LEU A 65 5.59 -10.10 6.90
N CYS A 66 4.84 -9.95 5.81
CA CYS A 66 4.65 -10.99 4.80
C CYS A 66 5.96 -11.44 4.12
N ASN A 67 6.93 -10.54 4.03
CA ASN A 67 8.26 -10.80 3.46
C ASN A 67 9.30 -11.21 4.51
N CYS A 68 8.92 -11.52 5.76
CA CYS A 68 9.85 -11.76 6.88
C CYS A 68 10.91 -12.84 6.65
N LYS A 69 10.69 -13.76 5.69
CA LYS A 69 11.64 -14.83 5.29
C LYS A 69 12.14 -14.70 3.85
N LYS A 70 11.85 -13.59 3.17
CA LYS A 70 12.38 -13.30 1.83
C LYS A 70 13.90 -13.08 1.90
N VAL A 71 14.58 -13.52 0.86
CA VAL A 71 16.04 -13.41 0.72
C VAL A 71 16.33 -12.41 -0.40
N GLU A 72 17.14 -11.39 -0.12
CA GLU A 72 17.37 -10.26 -1.03
C GLU A 72 18.00 -10.66 -2.37
N ASN A 73 18.85 -11.69 -2.40
CA ASN A 73 19.55 -12.17 -3.60
C ASN A 73 19.31 -13.67 -3.83
N ALA A 74 18.04 -14.06 -3.89
CA ALA A 74 17.64 -15.43 -4.19
C ALA A 74 18.11 -15.86 -5.59
N GLN A 75 19.26 -16.54 -5.68
CA GLN A 75 19.71 -17.20 -6.92
C GLN A 75 19.00 -18.53 -7.17
N ASN A 76 18.35 -19.09 -6.14
CA ASN A 76 17.60 -20.34 -6.22
C ASN A 76 16.11 -20.04 -6.39
N ILE A 77 15.53 -20.51 -7.50
CA ILE A 77 14.09 -20.41 -7.81
C ILE A 77 13.19 -20.95 -6.68
N GLU A 78 13.63 -21.99 -5.96
CA GLU A 78 12.89 -22.54 -4.82
C GLU A 78 12.72 -21.52 -3.70
N SER A 79 13.75 -20.70 -3.43
CA SER A 79 13.66 -19.64 -2.42
C SER A 79 12.69 -18.53 -2.82
N VAL A 80 12.59 -18.23 -4.13
CA VAL A 80 11.57 -17.33 -4.68
C VAL A 80 10.16 -17.90 -4.54
N HIS A 81 9.97 -19.21 -4.73
CA HIS A 81 8.64 -19.83 -4.68
C HIS A 81 8.13 -20.05 -3.25
N THR A 82 9.03 -20.29 -2.30
CA THR A 82 8.65 -20.80 -0.96
C THR A 82 8.74 -19.76 0.15
N TYR A 83 9.32 -18.58 -0.07
CA TYR A 83 9.55 -17.62 1.01
C TYR A 83 8.26 -17.19 1.72
N ALA A 84 7.17 -16.97 0.97
CA ALA A 84 5.91 -16.47 1.52
C ALA A 84 5.26 -17.53 2.41
N LYS A 85 5.26 -18.79 1.96
CA LYS A 85 4.80 -19.94 2.75
C LYS A 85 5.63 -20.13 4.01
N ARG A 86 6.97 -20.13 3.90
CA ARG A 86 7.88 -20.20 5.06
C ARG A 86 7.68 -19.02 6.02
N GLY A 87 7.38 -17.83 5.48
CA GLY A 87 7.03 -16.64 6.24
C GLY A 87 5.75 -16.84 7.05
N ALA A 88 4.67 -17.31 6.42
CA ALA A 88 3.40 -17.60 7.08
C ALA A 88 3.53 -18.68 8.16
N GLU A 89 4.24 -19.77 7.89
CA GLU A 89 4.54 -20.81 8.88
C GLU A 89 5.33 -20.24 10.07
N TYR A 90 6.29 -19.35 9.81
CA TYR A 90 7.04 -18.67 10.85
C TYR A 90 6.16 -17.71 11.68
N LEU A 91 5.28 -16.93 11.04
CA LEU A 91 4.36 -16.03 11.73
C LEU A 91 3.41 -16.80 12.65
N ALA A 92 2.94 -17.99 12.25
CA ALA A 92 2.15 -18.84 13.13
C ALA A 92 2.89 -19.18 14.45
N THR A 93 4.21 -19.38 14.41
CA THR A 93 5.02 -19.60 15.63
C THR A 93 5.13 -18.38 16.55
N LEU A 94 4.80 -17.19 16.05
CA LEU A 94 4.75 -15.94 16.82
C LEU A 94 3.37 -15.66 17.42
N GLY A 95 2.39 -16.54 17.19
CA GLY A 95 1.03 -16.44 17.73
C GLY A 95 0.01 -15.84 16.77
N PHE A 96 0.36 -15.57 15.50
CA PHE A 96 -0.60 -15.08 14.52
C PHE A 96 -1.61 -16.16 14.15
N GLU A 97 -2.87 -15.77 14.02
CA GLU A 97 -3.93 -16.67 13.60
C GLU A 97 -3.75 -17.14 12.15
N LYS A 98 -4.38 -18.27 11.84
CA LYS A 98 -4.33 -18.88 10.50
C LYS A 98 -4.77 -17.91 9.40
N ASN A 99 -5.79 -17.09 9.65
CA ASN A 99 -6.29 -16.13 8.66
C ASN A 99 -5.20 -15.10 8.28
N PHE A 100 -4.56 -14.48 9.28
CA PHE A 100 -3.47 -13.52 9.04
C PHE A 100 -2.28 -14.17 8.30
N CYS A 101 -1.91 -15.39 8.71
CA CYS A 101 -0.83 -16.12 8.06
C CYS A 101 -1.16 -16.42 6.58
N ASN A 102 -2.40 -16.83 6.28
CA ASN A 102 -2.85 -17.07 4.91
C ASN A 102 -2.80 -15.80 4.05
N ILE A 103 -3.22 -14.65 4.61
CA ILE A 103 -3.13 -13.35 3.94
C ILE A 103 -1.67 -13.02 3.60
N CYS A 104 -0.75 -13.19 4.56
CA CYS A 104 0.68 -12.95 4.35
C CYS A 104 1.28 -13.87 3.27
N GLU A 105 0.85 -15.14 3.20
CA GLU A 105 1.32 -16.08 2.18
C GLU A 105 0.91 -15.66 0.75
N GLN A 106 -0.24 -14.98 0.61
CA GLN A 106 -0.79 -14.57 -0.69
C GLN A 106 -0.03 -13.44 -1.38
N VAL A 107 0.96 -12.81 -0.71
CA VAL A 107 1.90 -11.86 -1.36
C VAL A 107 2.63 -12.50 -2.56
N ASN A 108 2.70 -13.84 -2.60
CA ASN A 108 3.35 -14.58 -3.67
C ASN A 108 2.41 -15.66 -4.24
N ARG A 109 2.14 -15.59 -5.56
CA ARG A 109 1.26 -16.54 -6.25
C ARG A 109 1.79 -17.98 -6.29
N TYR A 110 3.10 -18.21 -6.10
CA TYR A 110 3.65 -19.57 -6.03
C TYR A 110 3.19 -20.39 -4.82
N SER A 111 2.50 -19.76 -3.85
CA SER A 111 1.79 -20.45 -2.78
C SER A 111 0.55 -21.22 -3.26
N TYR A 112 0.00 -20.85 -4.42
CA TYR A 112 -1.27 -21.36 -4.95
C TYR A 112 -2.47 -21.21 -3.99
N SER A 113 -2.38 -20.28 -3.03
CA SER A 113 -3.45 -19.98 -2.08
C SER A 113 -4.67 -19.41 -2.81
N ASN A 114 -5.73 -20.21 -2.90
CA ASN A 114 -6.98 -19.89 -3.58
C ASN A 114 -8.19 -20.34 -2.73
N PRO A 115 -9.29 -19.56 -2.67
CA PRO A 115 -9.44 -18.23 -3.27
C PRO A 115 -8.53 -17.19 -2.61
N ARG A 116 -8.14 -16.15 -3.37
CA ARG A 116 -7.37 -15.02 -2.84
C ARG A 116 -8.27 -14.13 -1.99
N SER A 117 -7.70 -13.57 -0.93
CA SER A 117 -8.36 -12.57 -0.10
C SER A 117 -8.16 -11.19 -0.70
N ARG A 118 -9.05 -10.26 -0.31
CA ARG A 118 -8.98 -8.85 -0.70
C ARG A 118 -7.64 -8.23 -0.27
N GLU A 119 -7.22 -8.53 0.95
CA GLU A 119 -5.96 -8.09 1.54
C GLU A 119 -4.75 -8.67 0.80
N GLY A 120 -4.81 -9.95 0.41
CA GLY A 120 -3.78 -10.62 -0.39
C GLY A 120 -3.55 -9.97 -1.74
N ASP A 121 -4.62 -9.55 -2.42
CA ASP A 121 -4.55 -8.81 -3.68
C ASP A 121 -3.89 -7.44 -3.52
N ILE A 122 -4.16 -6.74 -2.40
CA ILE A 122 -3.46 -5.49 -2.09
C ILE A 122 -1.98 -5.76 -1.87
N LEU A 123 -1.62 -6.72 -1.01
CA LEU A 123 -0.24 -7.08 -0.70
C LEU A 123 0.61 -7.35 -1.95
N GLU A 124 0.04 -8.09 -2.90
CA GLU A 124 0.69 -8.38 -4.19
C GLU A 124 0.95 -7.11 -5.01
N LEU A 125 -0.06 -6.25 -5.18
CA LEU A 125 0.07 -5.01 -5.95
C LEU A 125 1.21 -4.16 -5.41
N VAL A 126 1.27 -3.98 -4.09
CA VAL A 126 2.30 -3.13 -3.48
C VAL A 126 3.68 -3.78 -3.48
N ASP A 127 3.78 -5.11 -3.30
CA ASP A 127 5.07 -5.79 -3.34
C ASP A 127 5.70 -5.74 -4.74
N GLU A 128 4.91 -6.05 -5.76
CA GLU A 128 5.32 -6.04 -7.16
C GLU A 128 5.62 -4.61 -7.63
N TYR A 129 4.66 -3.69 -7.49
CA TYR A 129 4.84 -2.30 -7.94
C TYR A 129 5.98 -1.60 -7.20
N GLY A 130 6.00 -1.69 -5.86
CA GLY A 130 7.08 -1.09 -5.08
C GLY A 130 8.45 -1.68 -5.44
N GLY A 131 8.51 -2.98 -5.75
CA GLY A 131 9.72 -3.63 -6.23
C GLY A 131 10.22 -3.14 -7.61
N LEU A 132 9.34 -2.58 -8.45
CA LEU A 132 9.70 -2.00 -9.74
C LEU A 132 10.33 -0.61 -9.60
N LEU A 133 9.85 0.18 -8.65
CA LEU A 133 10.33 1.56 -8.42
C LEU A 133 11.73 1.63 -7.82
N LEU A 134 12.21 0.57 -7.18
CA LEU A 134 13.49 0.54 -6.50
C LEU A 134 14.62 0.05 -7.40
N ASP A 135 15.80 0.65 -7.22
CA ASP A 135 17.04 0.19 -7.82
C ASP A 135 17.41 -1.21 -7.30
N ARG A 136 18.00 -2.02 -8.17
CA ARG A 136 18.56 -3.34 -7.88
C ARG A 136 19.99 -3.41 -8.44
N PRO A 137 20.84 -4.35 -7.97
CA PRO A 137 22.20 -4.49 -8.48
C PRO A 137 22.29 -4.60 -10.01
N GLU A 138 21.29 -5.22 -10.63
CA GLU A 138 21.21 -5.49 -12.07
C GLU A 138 20.42 -4.46 -12.88
N ARG A 139 19.65 -3.57 -12.24
CA ARG A 139 18.81 -2.58 -12.95
C ARG A 139 18.46 -1.36 -12.11
N SER A 140 18.31 -0.22 -12.77
CA SER A 140 17.66 0.93 -12.15
C SER A 140 16.17 0.69 -11.89
N GLY A 141 15.63 1.42 -10.93
CA GLY A 141 14.20 1.52 -10.69
C GLY A 141 13.48 2.15 -11.89
N PHE A 142 12.28 1.65 -12.17
CA PHE A 142 11.43 2.18 -13.22
C PHE A 142 10.73 3.46 -12.76
N LYS A 143 10.39 4.34 -13.70
CA LYS A 143 9.49 5.47 -13.39
C LYS A 143 8.10 4.96 -13.01
N PRO A 144 7.30 5.71 -12.24
CA PRO A 144 5.96 5.29 -11.81
C PRO A 144 5.04 4.81 -12.95
N ASP A 145 4.99 5.54 -14.06
CA ASP A 145 4.21 5.21 -15.26
C ASP A 145 4.71 3.93 -15.95
N GLU A 146 6.03 3.81 -16.14
CA GLU A 146 6.67 2.61 -16.71
C GLU A 146 6.45 1.38 -15.81
N ALA A 147 6.55 1.56 -14.49
CA ALA A 147 6.32 0.51 -13.50
C ALA A 147 4.86 0.02 -13.52
N LEU A 148 3.90 0.91 -13.74
CA LEU A 148 2.49 0.56 -13.82
C LEU A 148 2.20 -0.33 -15.04
N VAL A 149 2.80 0.00 -16.19
CA VAL A 149 2.70 -0.82 -17.41
C VAL A 149 3.30 -2.22 -17.18
N LEU A 150 4.46 -2.30 -16.53
CA LEU A 150 5.10 -3.58 -16.21
C LEU A 150 4.29 -4.40 -15.19
N LEU A 151 3.66 -3.75 -14.22
CA LEU A 151 2.78 -4.41 -13.27
C LEU A 151 1.63 -5.13 -14.00
N GLU A 152 0.91 -4.42 -14.87
CA GLU A 152 -0.27 -4.94 -15.57
C GLU A 152 0.10 -5.98 -16.64
N TYR A 153 1.03 -5.64 -17.55
CA TYR A 153 1.25 -6.46 -18.75
C TYR A 153 2.35 -7.50 -18.62
N ARG A 154 3.12 -7.49 -17.52
CA ARG A 154 4.18 -8.48 -17.26
C ARG A 154 3.97 -9.23 -15.95
N ASN A 155 3.88 -8.53 -14.82
CA ASN A 155 3.86 -9.19 -13.51
C ASN A 155 2.49 -9.87 -13.24
N LEU A 156 1.39 -9.18 -13.56
CA LEU A 156 0.03 -9.68 -13.42
C LEU A 156 -0.58 -10.14 -14.75
N LYS A 157 0.27 -10.42 -15.73
CA LYS A 157 -0.20 -10.94 -17.02
C LYS A 157 -0.95 -12.26 -16.77
N ASP A 158 -2.16 -12.35 -17.31
CA ASP A 158 -3.05 -13.52 -17.20
C ASP A 158 -3.54 -13.81 -15.76
N TYR A 159 -3.35 -12.87 -14.84
CA TYR A 159 -3.67 -13.01 -13.44
C TYR A 159 -4.69 -11.96 -13.00
N TYR A 160 -5.85 -12.42 -12.53
CA TYR A 160 -6.82 -11.54 -11.91
C TYR A 160 -6.31 -11.03 -10.56
N ASN A 161 -6.47 -9.73 -10.34
CA ASN A 161 -6.30 -9.06 -9.06
C ASN A 161 -7.48 -8.09 -8.91
N GLN A 162 -8.18 -8.17 -7.77
CA GLN A 162 -9.43 -7.46 -7.56
C GLN A 162 -9.29 -5.93 -7.61
N TYR A 163 -8.12 -5.39 -7.29
CA TYR A 163 -7.91 -3.95 -7.09
C TYR A 163 -6.97 -3.30 -8.09
N LEU A 164 -6.65 -3.97 -9.20
CA LEU A 164 -5.69 -3.46 -10.18
C LEU A 164 -6.14 -2.11 -10.79
N GLU A 165 -7.41 -1.95 -11.11
CA GLU A 165 -7.92 -0.71 -11.73
C GLU A 165 -7.99 0.46 -10.73
N GLU A 166 -8.38 0.20 -9.49
CA GLU A 166 -8.31 1.16 -8.39
C GLU A 166 -6.86 1.57 -8.12
N PHE A 167 -5.93 0.61 -8.17
CA PHE A 167 -4.50 0.86 -7.96
C PHE A 167 -3.89 1.68 -9.11
N LYS A 168 -4.27 1.41 -10.36
CA LYS A 168 -3.89 2.25 -11.52
C LYS A 168 -4.39 3.68 -11.34
N SER A 169 -5.64 3.85 -10.91
CA SER A 169 -6.23 5.17 -10.63
C SER A 169 -5.47 5.90 -9.52
N PHE A 170 -5.10 5.18 -8.45
CA PHE A 170 -4.27 5.69 -7.37
C PHE A 170 -2.89 6.16 -7.84
N VAL A 171 -2.18 5.36 -8.65
CA VAL A 171 -0.85 5.72 -9.16
C VAL A 171 -0.92 6.99 -10.01
N ASN A 172 -1.91 7.09 -10.89
CA ASN A 172 -2.13 8.29 -11.70
C ASN A 172 -2.41 9.52 -10.82
N PHE A 173 -3.26 9.38 -9.80
CA PHE A 173 -3.51 10.43 -8.83
C PHE A 173 -2.25 10.87 -8.08
N MET A 174 -1.39 9.93 -7.68
CA MET A 174 -0.13 10.25 -7.01
C MET A 174 0.89 10.98 -7.92
N GLU A 175 0.79 10.80 -9.23
CA GLU A 175 1.58 11.56 -10.21
C GLU A 175 1.06 12.99 -10.42
N GLU A 176 -0.17 13.31 -10.03
CA GLU A 176 -0.71 14.68 -10.02
C GLU A 176 -0.27 15.47 -8.77
N ILE A 177 0.04 14.77 -7.68
CA ILE A 177 0.42 15.40 -6.41
C ILE A 177 1.89 15.78 -6.41
N ASN A 178 2.16 17.09 -6.37
CA ASN A 178 3.50 17.63 -6.17
C ASN A 178 3.83 17.85 -4.70
N VAL A 179 4.88 17.18 -4.21
CA VAL A 179 5.30 17.23 -2.80
C VAL A 179 6.41 18.25 -2.56
N SER A 180 6.98 18.86 -3.60
CA SER A 180 8.03 19.86 -3.50
C SER A 180 7.63 21.15 -4.24
N GLU A 181 7.72 22.29 -3.55
CA GLU A 181 7.35 23.60 -4.11
C GLU A 181 8.45 24.18 -5.01
N LEU A 182 9.71 23.78 -4.80
CA LEU A 182 10.89 24.32 -5.51
C LEU A 182 11.27 23.49 -6.74
N VAL A 183 10.86 22.22 -6.78
CA VAL A 183 11.16 21.27 -7.85
C VAL A 183 9.90 20.46 -8.10
N ASN A 184 9.42 20.41 -9.34
CA ASN A 184 8.27 19.61 -9.77
C ASN A 184 8.56 18.12 -9.55
N MET A 185 8.18 17.60 -8.38
CA MET A 185 8.46 16.23 -7.96
C MET A 185 7.18 15.64 -7.38
N THR A 186 6.69 14.63 -8.08
CA THR A 186 5.47 13.90 -7.74
C THR A 186 5.65 13.10 -6.45
N ALA A 187 4.54 12.69 -5.84
CA ALA A 187 4.55 12.00 -4.55
C ALA A 187 5.41 10.73 -4.56
N LEU A 188 5.24 9.88 -5.58
CA LEU A 188 6.00 8.63 -5.69
C LEU A 188 7.48 8.89 -5.98
N LYS A 189 7.80 9.85 -6.88
CA LYS A 189 9.18 10.24 -7.16
C LYS A 189 9.88 10.78 -5.92
N ARG A 190 9.19 11.55 -5.07
CA ARG A 190 9.75 12.04 -3.80
C ARG A 190 10.02 10.89 -2.84
N LEU A 191 9.13 9.91 -2.72
CA LEU A 191 9.35 8.75 -1.86
C LEU A 191 10.56 7.92 -2.31
N VAL A 192 10.70 7.67 -3.61
CA VAL A 192 11.88 6.98 -4.19
C VAL A 192 13.17 7.77 -3.91
N LYS A 193 13.12 9.10 -4.04
CA LYS A 193 14.25 9.95 -3.71
C LYS A 193 14.65 9.84 -2.23
N ILE A 194 13.69 9.90 -1.31
CA ILE A 194 13.96 9.72 0.14
C ILE A 194 14.57 8.34 0.39
N TYR A 195 14.06 7.29 -0.26
CA TYR A 195 14.61 5.95 -0.15
C TYR A 195 16.09 5.89 -0.56
N ASN A 196 16.45 6.56 -1.66
CA ASN A 196 17.82 6.59 -2.16
C ASN A 196 18.77 7.50 -1.34
N GLU A 197 18.27 8.62 -0.81
CA GLU A 197 19.07 9.59 -0.05
C GLU A 197 19.31 9.18 1.41
N THR A 198 18.46 8.33 1.97
CA THR A 198 18.58 7.91 3.37
C THR A 198 19.53 6.72 3.51
N GLU A 199 20.48 6.86 4.43
CA GLU A 199 21.55 5.86 4.62
C GLU A 199 21.05 4.56 5.26
N ASP A 200 20.19 4.68 6.28
CA ASP A 200 19.78 3.56 7.11
C ASP A 200 18.26 3.50 7.33
N VAL A 201 17.79 2.32 7.76
CA VAL A 201 16.38 2.01 7.96
C VAL A 201 15.70 2.92 8.98
N VAL A 202 16.40 3.34 10.04
CA VAL A 202 15.83 4.17 11.12
C VAL A 202 15.65 5.60 10.62
N LYS A 203 16.65 6.15 9.92
CA LYS A 203 16.54 7.47 9.28
C LYS A 203 15.42 7.48 8.24
N PHE A 204 15.34 6.44 7.41
CA PHE A 204 14.28 6.30 6.42
C PHE A 204 12.89 6.26 7.07
N MET A 205 12.71 5.43 8.11
CA MET A 205 11.48 5.33 8.88
C MET A 205 11.02 6.68 9.43
N LYS A 206 11.94 7.42 10.06
CA LYS A 206 11.65 8.76 10.62
C LYS A 206 11.28 9.77 9.55
N GLU A 207 12.01 9.81 8.44
CA GLU A 207 11.73 10.75 7.36
C GLU A 207 10.40 10.42 6.67
N VAL A 208 10.08 9.13 6.49
CA VAL A 208 8.78 8.72 5.97
C VAL A 208 7.66 9.11 6.92
N GLY A 209 7.72 8.71 8.18
CA GLY A 209 6.61 8.89 9.13
C GLY A 209 6.39 10.32 9.62
N TYR A 210 7.47 11.07 9.88
CA TYR A 210 7.35 12.41 10.48
C TYR A 210 7.39 13.54 9.45
N THR A 211 7.96 13.31 8.26
CA THR A 211 8.10 14.36 7.24
C THR A 211 7.23 14.09 6.02
N TYR A 212 7.41 12.94 5.38
CA TYR A 212 6.76 12.64 4.10
C TYR A 212 5.26 12.38 4.25
N GLN A 213 4.88 11.45 5.13
CA GLN A 213 3.50 11.00 5.31
C GLN A 213 2.56 12.16 5.67
N PRO A 214 2.83 13.00 6.70
CA PRO A 214 1.92 14.10 7.06
C PRO A 214 1.77 15.13 5.93
N LYS A 215 2.84 15.36 5.18
CA LYS A 215 2.82 16.27 4.03
C LYS A 215 1.99 15.69 2.88
N LEU A 216 2.17 14.41 2.59
CA LEU A 216 1.42 13.70 1.56
C LEU A 216 -0.07 13.71 1.88
N ASP A 217 -0.46 13.35 3.12
CA ASP A 217 -1.86 13.28 3.54
C ASP A 217 -2.58 14.62 3.32
N LYS A 218 -1.95 15.72 3.76
CA LYS A 218 -2.48 17.08 3.54
C LYS A 218 -2.65 17.43 2.05
N LEU A 219 -1.71 17.01 1.21
CA LEU A 219 -1.77 17.27 -0.24
C LEU A 219 -2.86 16.42 -0.91
N MET A 220 -3.00 15.15 -0.51
CA MET A 220 -4.05 14.27 -0.99
C MET A 220 -5.43 14.81 -0.64
N GLU A 221 -5.65 15.21 0.62
CA GLU A 221 -6.91 15.82 1.07
C GLU A 221 -7.25 17.09 0.28
N LYS A 222 -6.26 17.97 0.09
CA LYS A 222 -6.43 19.20 -0.68
C LYS A 222 -6.84 18.92 -2.13
N HIS A 223 -6.12 18.03 -2.81
CA HIS A 223 -6.42 17.70 -4.22
C HIS A 223 -7.80 17.05 -4.37
N MET A 224 -8.16 16.13 -3.47
CA MET A 224 -9.48 15.51 -3.44
C MET A 224 -10.60 16.54 -3.24
N ALA A 225 -10.41 17.52 -2.35
CA ALA A 225 -11.37 18.61 -2.14
C ALA A 225 -11.51 19.51 -3.37
N GLU A 226 -10.41 19.80 -4.07
CA GLU A 226 -10.41 20.59 -5.31
C GLU A 226 -11.14 19.85 -6.44
N VAL A 227 -10.82 18.58 -6.67
CA VAL A 227 -11.49 17.72 -7.66
C VAL A 227 -12.99 17.63 -7.39
N THR A 228 -13.37 17.43 -6.13
CA THR A 228 -14.78 17.38 -5.72
C THR A 228 -15.51 18.68 -6.05
N LYS A 229 -14.90 19.83 -5.73
CA LYS A 229 -15.46 21.16 -6.02
C LYS A 229 -15.61 21.40 -7.53
N GLU A 230 -14.64 20.97 -8.34
CA GLU A 230 -14.75 21.08 -9.80
C GLU A 230 -15.85 20.19 -10.38
N MET A 231 -16.02 18.97 -9.85
CA MET A 231 -17.10 18.08 -10.27
C MET A 231 -18.46 18.71 -9.97
N PHE A 232 -18.68 19.28 -8.78
CA PHE A 232 -19.93 19.96 -8.44
C PHE A 232 -20.21 21.15 -9.37
N LYS A 233 -19.20 21.98 -9.69
CA LYS A 233 -19.35 23.09 -10.66
C LYS A 233 -19.77 22.61 -12.06
N LYS A 234 -19.30 21.43 -12.49
CA LYS A 234 -19.64 20.84 -13.80
C LYS A 234 -21.00 20.12 -13.81
N VAL A 235 -21.59 19.83 -12.64
CA VAL A 235 -22.97 19.29 -12.55
C VAL A 235 -24.00 20.39 -12.87
N ASP A 236 -23.67 21.65 -12.61
CA ASP A 236 -24.53 22.80 -12.91
C ASP A 236 -24.44 23.27 -14.38
N ASP A 237 -23.68 22.58 -15.24
CA ASP A 237 -23.56 22.87 -16.68
C ASP A 237 -24.65 22.13 -17.49
N PRO A 238 -25.60 22.85 -18.13
CA PRO A 238 -26.69 22.24 -18.88
C PRO A 238 -26.27 21.50 -20.16
N ASN A 239 -25.00 21.57 -20.58
CA ASN A 239 -24.49 20.94 -21.82
C ASN A 239 -23.55 19.74 -21.58
N ARG A 240 -23.58 19.12 -20.40
CA ARG A 240 -22.69 18.00 -20.07
C ARG A 240 -22.99 16.71 -20.86
N PRO A 241 -21.98 16.03 -21.46
CA PRO A 241 -22.10 14.64 -21.90
C PRO A 241 -22.19 13.69 -20.69
N LEU A 242 -23.29 12.95 -20.61
CA LEU A 242 -23.59 11.98 -19.55
C LEU A 242 -22.61 10.81 -19.62
N PHE A 243 -21.71 10.69 -18.63
CA PHE A 243 -21.13 9.38 -18.30
C PHE A 243 -22.27 8.38 -18.06
N SER A 244 -22.01 7.09 -18.27
CA SER A 244 -23.03 6.05 -18.08
C SER A 244 -23.73 6.23 -16.73
N GLN A 245 -25.06 6.09 -16.72
CA GLN A 245 -25.88 6.29 -15.51
C GLN A 245 -25.38 5.44 -14.32
N GLU A 246 -24.71 4.31 -14.58
CA GLU A 246 -24.07 3.46 -13.56
C GLU A 246 -22.90 4.12 -12.86
N THR A 247 -21.99 4.76 -13.60
CA THR A 247 -20.82 5.43 -13.01
C THR A 247 -21.25 6.60 -12.14
N THR A 248 -22.26 7.36 -12.57
CA THR A 248 -22.81 8.47 -11.79
C THR A 248 -23.56 7.98 -10.54
N ARG A 249 -24.31 6.87 -10.63
CA ARG A 249 -24.97 6.26 -9.46
C ARG A 249 -24.00 5.73 -8.42
N LYS A 250 -22.90 5.06 -8.83
CA LYS A 250 -21.89 4.53 -7.89
C LYS A 250 -21.21 5.64 -7.09
N ILE A 251 -20.82 6.72 -7.77
CA ILE A 251 -20.18 7.88 -7.13
C ILE A 251 -21.17 8.59 -6.19
N MET A 252 -22.43 8.78 -6.62
CA MET A 252 -23.47 9.42 -5.80
C MET A 252 -23.84 8.63 -4.54
N ASN A 253 -23.88 7.29 -4.61
CA ASN A 253 -24.19 6.46 -3.44
C ASN A 253 -23.08 6.51 -2.39
N HIS A 254 -21.80 6.47 -2.80
CA HIS A 254 -20.68 6.58 -1.87
C HIS A 254 -20.64 7.94 -1.14
N ILE A 255 -20.93 9.04 -1.85
CA ILE A 255 -20.96 10.38 -1.22
C ILE A 255 -22.12 10.50 -0.23
N ARG A 256 -23.27 9.86 -0.51
CA ARG A 256 -24.46 9.93 0.34
C ARG A 256 -24.24 9.18 1.67
N GLU A 257 -23.59 8.03 1.64
CA GLU A 257 -23.23 7.25 2.84
C GLU A 257 -22.26 8.02 3.74
N GLU A 258 -21.27 8.71 3.18
CA GLU A 258 -20.33 9.55 3.95
C GLU A 258 -21.03 10.76 4.59
N SER A 259 -21.91 11.43 3.85
CA SER A 259 -22.64 12.60 4.38
C SER A 259 -23.66 12.24 5.48
N MET A 260 -24.25 11.04 5.44
CA MET A 260 -25.19 10.60 6.47
C MET A 260 -24.48 10.13 7.74
N ALA A 261 -23.31 9.50 7.62
CA ALA A 261 -22.48 9.11 8.76
C ALA A 261 -21.94 10.33 9.52
N GLU A 262 -21.60 11.43 8.83
CA GLU A 262 -21.16 12.68 9.48
C GLU A 262 -22.27 13.41 10.23
N VAL A 263 -23.53 13.21 9.85
CA VAL A 263 -24.70 13.83 10.52
C VAL A 263 -25.08 13.05 11.78
N GLU A 264 -25.06 11.71 11.74
CA GLU A 264 -25.39 10.89 12.93
C GLU A 264 -24.37 11.00 14.07
N VAL A 265 -23.11 11.35 13.77
CA VAL A 265 -22.06 11.56 14.78
C VAL A 265 -22.15 12.95 15.42
N LYS A 266 -22.78 13.93 14.77
CA LYS A 266 -22.99 15.28 15.32
C LYS A 266 -24.25 15.41 16.18
N GLU A 267 -25.14 14.42 16.16
CA GLU A 267 -26.40 14.40 16.93
C GLU A 267 -26.39 13.47 18.16
N LYS A 268 -25.21 12.98 18.59
CA LYS A 268 -25.01 12.28 19.87
C LYS A 268 -24.01 13.03 20.75
#